data_AF-A0A940CRH7-F1
#
_entry.id   AF-A0A940CRH7-F1
#
_cell.length_a   1.000
_cell.length_b   1.000
_cell.length_c   1.000
_cell.angle_alpha   90.00
_cell.angle_beta   90.00
_cell.angle_gamma   90.00
#
_symmetry.space_group_name_H-M   'P 1'
#
loop_
_entity.id
_entity.type
_entity.pdbx_description
1 polymer ?
#
loop_
_entity_poly.entity_id
_entity_poly.type
_entity_poly.pdbx_seq_one_letter_code
_entity_poly.pdbx_strand_id
1 'polypeptide(L)'
;MGTKGRDLLLWLFTLTSLVVLALSRYPSTLTWAKGLLWVAILSAGMILWFICYTLPKAHRDSRKQGFGTVVLLPVNRWWALLLIYLSGERICGTPRRAYEIHILFSKELSKLSIWEFLKRLEDDLILAKDSLPGCLFLWETPAPVPSTIRQLIRDLAVQGNAFWQTGRWPIPELPFLPSLLKKKKRHVHRGALLLSAEGGDNP
;
A
#
# COMPACT_ATOMS: atom_id res chain seq x y z
N MET A 1 0.14 -8.29 -4.92
CA MET A 1 1.34 -7.73 -4.27
C MET A 1 1.14 -6.22 -4.21
N GLY A 2 1.26 -5.60 -3.05
CA GLY A 2 1.14 -4.15 -2.90
C GLY A 2 2.47 -3.42 -3.06
N THR A 3 2.49 -2.11 -2.84
CA THR A 3 3.72 -1.29 -2.95
C THR A 3 4.79 -1.70 -1.95
N LYS A 4 4.42 -2.10 -0.72
CA LYS A 4 5.39 -2.59 0.26
C LYS A 4 5.95 -3.97 -0.10
N GLY A 5 5.19 -4.80 -0.82
CA GLY A 5 5.70 -6.05 -1.38
C GLY A 5 6.72 -5.80 -2.51
N ARG A 6 6.46 -4.80 -3.36
CA ARG A 6 7.46 -4.33 -4.35
C ARG A 6 8.73 -3.86 -3.68
N ASP A 7 8.63 -3.07 -2.61
CA ASP A 7 9.82 -2.56 -1.89
C ASP A 7 10.65 -3.68 -1.28
N LEU A 8 10.01 -4.71 -0.72
CA LEU A 8 10.70 -5.91 -0.26
C LEU A 8 11.44 -6.63 -1.40
N LEU A 9 10.80 -6.81 -2.55
CA LEU A 9 11.45 -7.44 -3.72
C LEU A 9 12.62 -6.62 -4.24
N LEU A 10 12.51 -5.30 -4.20
CA LEU A 10 13.58 -4.40 -4.59
C LEU A 10 14.78 -4.52 -3.64
N TRP A 11 14.54 -4.61 -2.33
CA TRP A 11 15.59 -4.93 -1.36
C TRP A 11 16.23 -6.29 -1.63
N LEU A 12 15.40 -7.32 -1.85
CA LEU A 12 15.87 -8.66 -2.15
C LEU A 12 16.76 -8.66 -3.40
N PHE A 13 16.29 -8.05 -4.49
CA PHE A 13 17.05 -7.88 -5.73
C PHE A 13 18.38 -7.16 -5.50
N THR A 14 18.38 -6.06 -4.75
CA THR A 14 19.57 -5.26 -4.51
C THR A 14 20.61 -6.04 -3.70
N LEU A 15 20.18 -6.67 -2.60
CA LEU A 15 21.06 -7.43 -1.73
C LEU A 15 21.64 -8.66 -2.44
N THR A 16 20.81 -9.43 -3.15
CA THR A 16 21.30 -10.62 -3.88
C THR A 16 22.23 -10.22 -5.01
N SER A 17 21.95 -9.15 -5.76
CA SER A 17 22.83 -8.65 -6.81
C SER A 17 24.20 -8.23 -6.27
N LEU A 18 24.23 -7.51 -5.14
CA LEU A 18 25.48 -7.10 -4.50
C LEU A 18 26.30 -8.31 -4.03
N VAL A 19 25.65 -9.31 -3.43
CA VAL A 19 26.32 -10.53 -2.99
C VAL A 19 26.86 -11.33 -4.17
N VAL A 20 26.09 -11.46 -5.27
CA VAL A 20 26.55 -12.13 -6.49
C VAL A 20 27.77 -11.42 -7.08
N LEU A 21 27.77 -10.08 -7.14
CA LEU A 21 28.90 -9.30 -7.62
C LEU A 21 30.15 -9.42 -6.73
N ALA A 22 29.96 -9.55 -5.41
CA ALA A 22 31.07 -9.74 -4.48
C ALA A 22 31.67 -11.16 -4.58
N LEU A 23 30.81 -12.18 -4.70
CA LEU A 23 31.21 -13.58 -4.72
C LEU A 23 31.67 -14.07 -6.10
N SER A 24 31.33 -13.38 -7.19
CA SER A 24 31.77 -13.73 -8.55
C SER A 24 33.30 -13.70 -8.73
N ARG A 25 34.02 -13.05 -7.81
CA ARG A 25 35.48 -12.99 -7.77
C ARG A 25 36.13 -14.26 -7.22
N TYR A 26 35.38 -15.12 -6.54
CA TYR A 26 35.90 -16.33 -5.89
C TYR A 26 35.36 -17.60 -6.59
N PRO A 27 36.22 -18.44 -7.18
CA PRO A 27 35.79 -19.63 -7.93
C PRO A 27 35.05 -20.66 -7.07
N SER A 28 35.41 -20.76 -5.77
CA SER A 28 34.82 -21.72 -4.82
C SER A 28 33.37 -21.40 -4.45
N THR A 29 32.88 -20.18 -4.73
CA THR A 29 31.51 -19.75 -4.39
C THR A 29 30.56 -19.72 -5.59
N LEU A 30 30.99 -20.26 -6.74
CA LEU A 30 30.26 -20.17 -8.01
C LEU A 30 28.85 -20.79 -7.95
N THR A 31 28.67 -21.90 -7.23
CA THR A 31 27.37 -22.60 -7.11
C THR A 31 26.36 -21.76 -6.33
N TRP A 32 26.78 -21.13 -5.23
CA TRP A 32 25.95 -20.25 -4.41
C TRP A 32 25.60 -18.95 -5.16
N ALA A 33 26.57 -18.39 -5.90
CA ALA A 33 26.34 -17.21 -6.73
C ALA A 33 25.27 -17.47 -7.82
N LYS A 34 25.25 -18.65 -8.43
CA LYS A 34 24.19 -19.04 -9.39
C LYS A 34 22.80 -19.08 -8.74
N GLY A 35 22.68 -19.63 -7.54
CA GLY A 35 21.41 -19.65 -6.80
C GLY A 35 20.89 -18.25 -6.49
N LEU A 36 21.76 -17.38 -5.98
CA LEU A 36 21.39 -15.98 -5.68
C LEU A 36 21.05 -15.18 -6.95
N LEU A 37 21.72 -15.46 -8.07
CA LEU A 37 21.38 -14.87 -9.36
C LEU A 37 19.96 -15.20 -9.80
N TRP A 38 19.51 -16.46 -9.64
CA TRP A 38 18.13 -16.83 -9.93
C TRP A 38 17.13 -16.09 -9.05
N VAL A 39 17.42 -15.91 -7.77
CA VAL A 39 16.58 -15.10 -6.86
C VAL A 39 16.50 -13.65 -7.32
N ALA A 40 17.63 -13.07 -7.77
CA ALA A 40 17.65 -11.71 -8.34
C ALA A 40 16.78 -11.63 -9.60
N ILE A 41 16.93 -12.57 -10.54
CA ILE A 41 16.15 -12.63 -11.78
C ILE A 41 14.65 -12.75 -11.49
N LEU A 42 14.25 -13.64 -10.58
CA LEU A 42 12.85 -13.80 -10.18
C LEU A 42 12.30 -12.53 -9.54
N SER A 43 13.07 -11.89 -8.66
CA SER A 43 12.68 -10.62 -8.03
C SER A 43 12.47 -9.52 -9.08
N ALA A 44 13.41 -9.39 -10.03
CA ALA A 44 13.31 -8.44 -11.14
C ALA A 44 12.08 -8.71 -12.02
N GLY A 45 11.81 -9.97 -12.36
CA GLY A 45 10.62 -10.37 -13.12
C GLY A 45 9.32 -9.99 -12.41
N MET A 46 9.24 -10.23 -11.10
CA MET A 46 8.07 -9.84 -10.29
C MET A 46 7.90 -8.31 -10.17
N ILE A 47 9.00 -7.56 -10.06
CA ILE A 47 8.97 -6.08 -10.08
C ILE A 47 8.46 -5.58 -11.44
N LEU A 48 8.97 -6.15 -12.54
CA LEU A 48 8.55 -5.78 -13.88
C LEU A 48 7.06 -6.09 -14.10
N TRP A 49 6.59 -7.25 -13.67
CA TRP A 49 5.18 -7.61 -13.69
C TRP A 49 4.31 -6.62 -12.89
N PHE A 50 4.79 -6.20 -11.72
CA PHE A 50 4.09 -5.22 -10.90
C PHE A 50 3.95 -3.87 -11.61
N ILE A 51 5.04 -3.38 -12.22
CA ILE A 51 5.07 -2.08 -12.89
C ILE A 51 4.29 -2.11 -14.21
N CYS A 52 4.46 -3.13 -15.03
CA CYS A 52 3.89 -3.19 -16.37
C CYS A 52 2.43 -3.69 -16.40
N TYR A 53 2.03 -4.53 -15.43
CA TYR A 53 0.70 -5.13 -15.43
C TYR A 53 -0.14 -4.69 -14.23
N THR A 54 0.38 -4.88 -13.01
CA THR A 54 -0.43 -4.72 -11.79
C THR A 54 -0.84 -3.26 -11.57
N LEU A 55 0.09 -2.32 -11.67
CA LEU A 55 -0.20 -0.89 -11.51
C LEU A 55 -1.16 -0.37 -12.61
N PRO A 56 -0.90 -0.52 -13.92
CA PRO A 56 -1.81 -0.04 -14.95
C PRO A 56 -3.21 -0.67 -14.88
N LYS A 57 -3.30 -1.95 -14.47
CA LYS A 57 -4.58 -2.59 -14.23
C LYS A 57 -5.32 -1.95 -13.05
N ALA A 58 -4.66 -1.75 -11.90
CA ALA A 58 -5.26 -1.11 -10.73
C ALA A 58 -5.77 0.31 -11.03
N HIS A 59 -5.01 1.10 -11.80
CA HIS A 59 -5.44 2.42 -12.26
C HIS A 59 -6.70 2.34 -13.13
N ARG A 60 -6.71 1.45 -14.13
CA ARG A 60 -7.88 1.27 -15.02
C ARG A 60 -9.11 0.79 -14.25
N ASP A 61 -8.94 -0.18 -13.36
CA ASP A 61 -10.03 -0.76 -12.60
C ASP A 61 -10.58 0.23 -11.57
N SER A 62 -9.73 1.08 -10.97
CA SER A 62 -10.17 2.16 -10.08
C SER A 62 -10.95 3.23 -10.85
N ARG A 63 -10.47 3.64 -12.04
CA ARG A 63 -11.18 4.59 -12.90
C ARG A 63 -12.54 4.07 -13.35
N LYS A 64 -12.64 2.78 -13.70
CA LYS A 64 -13.91 2.14 -14.05
C LYS A 64 -14.91 2.10 -12.91
N GLN A 65 -14.43 2.07 -11.66
CA GLN A 65 -15.27 2.14 -10.47
C GLN A 65 -15.67 3.57 -10.09
N GLY A 66 -15.23 4.59 -10.85
CA GLY A 66 -15.60 5.98 -10.63
C GLY A 66 -14.60 6.79 -9.79
N PHE A 67 -13.51 6.19 -9.31
CA PHE A 67 -12.55 6.92 -8.48
C PHE A 67 -11.81 8.01 -9.26
N GLY A 68 -11.87 9.24 -8.72
CA GLY A 68 -11.32 10.46 -9.32
C GLY A 68 -9.86 10.73 -8.95
N THR A 69 -9.55 10.50 -7.68
CA THR A 69 -8.39 10.94 -6.91
C THR A 69 -7.68 9.77 -6.24
N VAL A 70 -8.41 8.71 -5.91
CA VAL A 70 -7.90 7.50 -5.27
C VAL A 70 -7.68 6.38 -6.29
N VAL A 71 -6.61 5.61 -6.09
CA VAL A 71 -6.40 4.32 -6.73
C VAL A 71 -6.36 3.24 -5.66
N LEU A 72 -7.19 2.22 -5.86
CA LEU A 72 -7.21 1.03 -5.03
C LEU A 72 -6.30 -0.01 -5.67
N LEU A 73 -5.14 -0.22 -5.05
CA LEU A 73 -4.21 -1.25 -5.49
C LEU A 73 -4.55 -2.57 -4.80
N PRO A 74 -4.98 -3.63 -5.52
CA PRO A 74 -5.30 -4.90 -4.89
C PRO A 74 -4.06 -5.54 -4.27
N VAL A 75 -4.20 -5.97 -3.01
CA VAL A 75 -3.14 -6.62 -2.24
C VAL A 75 -3.61 -7.99 -1.78
N ASN A 76 -2.68 -8.93 -1.67
CA ASN A 76 -3.01 -10.23 -1.09
C ASN A 76 -3.41 -10.03 0.38
N ARG A 77 -4.57 -10.53 0.79
CA ARG A 77 -5.08 -10.34 2.16
C ARG A 77 -4.12 -10.83 3.24
N TRP A 78 -3.42 -11.93 3.01
CA TRP A 78 -2.46 -12.49 3.96
C TRP A 78 -1.24 -11.60 4.09
N TRP A 79 -0.78 -11.02 2.98
CA TRP A 79 0.28 -10.03 2.99
C TRP A 79 -0.15 -8.76 3.76
N ALA A 80 -1.39 -8.31 3.58
CA ALA A 80 -1.90 -7.15 4.31
C ALA A 80 -1.99 -7.42 5.83
N LEU A 81 -2.49 -8.58 6.24
CA LEU A 81 -2.52 -9.00 7.64
C LEU A 81 -1.11 -9.15 8.22
N LEU A 82 -0.16 -9.69 7.46
CA LEU A 82 1.25 -9.77 7.86
C LEU A 82 1.85 -8.38 8.08
N LEU A 83 1.59 -7.41 7.19
CA LEU A 83 2.04 -6.03 7.36
C LEU A 83 1.49 -5.38 8.65
N ILE A 84 0.21 -5.62 8.95
CA ILE A 84 -0.43 -5.15 10.20
C ILE A 84 0.27 -5.79 11.40
N TYR A 85 0.46 -7.11 11.39
CA TYR A 85 1.14 -7.84 12.46
C TYR A 85 2.57 -7.33 12.71
N LEU A 86 3.37 -7.19 11.64
CA LEU A 86 4.74 -6.66 11.71
C LEU A 86 4.79 -5.21 12.21
N SER A 87 3.68 -4.47 12.10
CA SER A 87 3.59 -3.10 12.58
C SER A 87 3.28 -2.98 14.08
N GLY A 88 3.00 -4.10 14.76
CA GLY A 88 2.60 -4.16 16.18
C GLY A 88 1.09 -4.04 16.41
N GLU A 89 0.32 -3.88 15.33
CA GLU A 89 -1.11 -3.61 15.38
C GLU A 89 -1.95 -4.86 15.16
N ARG A 90 -3.24 -4.77 15.49
CA ARG A 90 -4.22 -5.83 15.28
C ARG A 90 -5.52 -5.25 14.74
N ILE A 91 -6.20 -6.02 13.91
CA ILE A 91 -7.55 -5.74 13.43
C ILE A 91 -8.39 -6.98 13.68
N CYS A 92 -9.58 -6.79 14.24
CA CYS A 92 -10.57 -7.83 14.44
C CYS A 92 -11.18 -8.25 13.11
N GLY A 93 -11.44 -9.55 12.92
CA GLY A 93 -12.12 -10.07 11.73
C GLY A 93 -11.20 -10.56 10.61
N THR A 94 -11.81 -11.16 9.59
CA THR A 94 -11.09 -11.76 8.44
C THR A 94 -11.51 -11.10 7.14
N PRO A 95 -10.63 -10.35 6.47
CA PRO A 95 -10.97 -9.70 5.21
C PRO A 95 -11.20 -10.71 4.08
N ARG A 96 -12.20 -10.43 3.24
CA ARG A 96 -12.40 -11.15 1.97
C ARG A 96 -11.36 -10.73 0.93
N ARG A 97 -11.10 -9.42 0.85
CA ARG A 97 -10.13 -8.80 -0.05
C ARG A 97 -9.36 -7.71 0.68
N ALA A 98 -8.21 -7.32 0.15
CA ALA A 98 -7.42 -6.21 0.68
C ALA A 98 -6.98 -5.27 -0.44
N TYR A 99 -6.92 -3.98 -0.13
CA TYR A 99 -6.49 -2.93 -1.02
C TYR A 99 -5.52 -1.98 -0.31
N GLU A 100 -4.54 -1.46 -1.03
CA GLU A 100 -3.78 -0.28 -0.62
C GLU A 100 -4.41 0.95 -1.29
N ILE A 101 -4.70 1.97 -0.49
CA ILE A 101 -5.21 3.27 -0.93
C ILE A 101 -4.03 4.14 -1.34
N HIS A 102 -4.01 4.56 -2.61
CA HIS A 102 -3.02 5.49 -3.15
C HIS A 102 -3.71 6.76 -3.64
N ILE A 103 -3.19 7.92 -3.24
CA ILE A 103 -3.69 9.22 -3.73
C ILE A 103 -2.93 9.57 -5.02
N LEU A 104 -3.66 9.85 -6.09
CA LEU A 104 -3.11 10.38 -7.32
C LEU A 104 -2.75 11.85 -7.14
N PHE A 105 -1.48 12.17 -7.28
CA PHE A 105 -1.05 13.55 -7.44
C PHE A 105 -0.91 13.86 -8.92
N SER A 106 -2.00 14.31 -9.55
CA SER A 106 -1.95 14.82 -10.94
C SER A 106 -1.69 16.33 -10.96
N LYS A 107 -1.21 16.85 -12.10
CA LYS A 107 -1.05 18.30 -12.31
C LYS A 107 -2.37 19.07 -12.17
N GLU A 108 -3.50 18.42 -12.42
CA GLU A 108 -4.83 19.01 -12.25
C GLU A 108 -5.21 19.08 -10.77
N LEU A 109 -4.96 18.02 -10.02
CA LEU A 109 -5.19 17.97 -8.57
C LEU A 109 -4.31 18.98 -7.82
N SER A 110 -3.10 19.27 -8.31
CA SER A 110 -2.24 20.31 -7.72
C SER A 110 -2.73 21.75 -7.92
N LYS A 111 -3.68 21.99 -8.83
CA LYS A 111 -4.27 23.31 -9.06
C LYS A 111 -5.53 23.56 -8.21
N LEU A 112 -6.09 22.52 -7.61
CA LEU A 112 -7.28 22.63 -6.78
C LEU A 112 -6.93 23.29 -5.45
N SER A 113 -7.93 23.95 -4.87
CA SER A 113 -7.84 24.35 -3.47
C SER A 113 -7.77 23.12 -2.56
N ILE A 114 -7.19 23.27 -1.37
CA ILE A 114 -7.10 22.18 -0.39
C ILE A 114 -8.48 21.61 -0.03
N TRP A 115 -9.51 22.47 -0.01
CA TRP A 115 -10.88 22.09 0.30
C TRP A 115 -11.52 21.24 -0.81
N GLU A 116 -11.33 21.63 -2.07
CA GLU A 116 -11.81 20.83 -3.21
C GLU A 116 -11.08 19.49 -3.29
N PHE A 117 -9.77 19.47 -3.05
CA PHE A 117 -9.00 18.24 -2.98
C PHE A 117 -9.54 17.31 -1.88
N LEU A 118 -9.75 17.84 -0.68
CA LEU A 118 -10.29 17.07 0.45
C LEU A 118 -11.70 16.56 0.18
N LYS A 119 -12.56 17.37 -0.44
CA LYS A 119 -13.91 16.95 -0.82
C LYS A 119 -13.88 15.81 -1.82
N ARG A 120 -13.08 15.91 -2.90
CA ARG A 120 -12.95 14.82 -3.88
C ARG A 120 -12.34 13.55 -3.28
N LEU A 121 -11.39 13.70 -2.36
CA LEU A 121 -10.82 12.57 -1.64
C LEU A 121 -11.87 11.92 -0.74
N GLU A 122 -12.71 12.71 -0.07
CA GLU A 122 -13.81 12.22 0.75
C GLU A 122 -14.85 11.47 -0.09
N ASP A 123 -15.28 12.04 -1.22
CA ASP A 123 -16.24 11.42 -2.14
C ASP A 123 -15.73 10.03 -2.60
N ASP A 124 -14.46 9.93 -3.00
CA ASP A 124 -13.84 8.66 -3.39
C ASP A 124 -13.75 7.67 -2.23
N LEU A 125 -13.42 8.12 -1.01
CA LEU A 125 -13.30 7.23 0.15
C LEU A 125 -14.66 6.72 0.64
N ILE A 126 -15.71 7.56 0.55
CA ILE A 126 -17.09 7.15 0.80
C ILE A 126 -17.54 6.14 -0.26
N LEU A 127 -17.27 6.41 -1.53
CA LEU A 127 -17.56 5.47 -2.61
C LEU A 127 -16.87 4.11 -2.38
N ALA A 128 -15.62 4.11 -1.93
CA ALA A 128 -14.90 2.89 -1.60
C ALA A 128 -15.53 2.15 -0.41
N LYS A 129 -16.00 2.91 0.60
CA LYS A 129 -16.72 2.35 1.74
C LYS A 129 -17.98 1.61 1.32
N ASP A 130 -18.77 2.24 0.46
CA ASP A 130 -20.10 1.74 0.10
C ASP A 130 -20.04 0.62 -0.95
N SER A 131 -19.08 0.68 -1.88
CA SER A 131 -18.96 -0.29 -2.97
C SER A 131 -18.19 -1.57 -2.62
N LEU A 132 -17.41 -1.58 -1.54
CA LEU A 132 -16.48 -2.69 -1.22
C LEU A 132 -16.61 -3.17 0.24
N PRO A 133 -17.79 -3.68 0.66
CA PRO A 133 -17.96 -4.24 2.00
C PRO A 133 -17.07 -5.47 2.23
N GLY A 134 -16.71 -5.74 3.48
CA GLY A 134 -15.87 -6.89 3.85
C GLY A 134 -14.40 -6.80 3.40
N CYS A 135 -13.95 -5.62 2.96
CA CYS A 135 -12.61 -5.38 2.45
C CYS A 135 -11.73 -4.68 3.49
N LEU A 136 -10.44 -5.06 3.52
CA LEU A 136 -9.39 -4.39 4.29
C LEU A 136 -8.72 -3.33 3.42
N PHE A 137 -8.63 -2.12 3.95
CA PHE A 137 -7.92 -1.02 3.32
C PHE A 137 -6.67 -0.69 4.12
N LEU A 138 -5.52 -0.70 3.47
CA LEU A 138 -4.26 -0.18 4.00
C LEU A 138 -4.05 1.21 3.43
N TRP A 139 -3.65 2.16 4.26
CA TRP A 139 -3.38 3.52 3.82
C TRP A 139 -2.12 4.07 4.47
N GLU A 140 -1.24 4.63 3.66
CA GLU A 140 -0.07 5.39 4.12
C GLU A 140 -0.06 6.72 3.38
N THR A 141 -0.19 7.84 4.09
CA THR A 141 -0.33 9.15 3.46
C THR A 141 0.24 10.28 4.31
N PRO A 142 0.84 11.32 3.69
CA PRO A 142 1.17 12.57 4.36
C PRO A 142 0.02 13.60 4.24
N ALA A 143 -1.00 13.30 3.45
CA ALA A 143 -2.12 14.19 3.21
C ALA A 143 -3.08 14.17 4.41
N PRO A 144 -3.75 15.30 4.71
CA PRO A 144 -4.78 15.34 5.74
C PRO A 144 -5.95 14.43 5.37
N VAL A 145 -6.51 13.77 6.39
CA VAL A 145 -7.69 12.91 6.25
C VAL A 145 -8.96 13.77 6.42
N PRO A 146 -9.95 13.67 5.50
CA PRO A 146 -11.24 14.36 5.64
C PRO A 146 -11.91 14.07 6.99
N SER A 147 -12.67 15.03 7.53
CA SER A 147 -13.30 14.92 8.86
C SER A 147 -14.20 13.69 8.99
N THR A 148 -15.03 13.43 7.98
CA THR A 148 -15.96 12.29 7.96
C THR A 148 -15.23 10.96 8.01
N ILE A 149 -14.13 10.84 7.25
CA ILE A 149 -13.30 9.63 7.26
C ILE A 149 -12.56 9.50 8.60
N ARG A 150 -12.11 10.60 9.21
CA ARG A 150 -11.53 10.55 10.57
C ARG A 150 -12.53 10.04 11.60
N GLN A 151 -13.79 10.44 11.49
CA GLN A 151 -14.85 9.93 12.37
C GLN A 151 -15.06 8.43 12.14
N LEU A 152 -15.20 8.00 10.88
CA LEU A 152 -15.31 6.58 10.52
C LEU A 152 -14.16 5.73 11.08
N ILE A 153 -12.91 6.21 10.97
CA ILE A 153 -11.73 5.56 11.54
C ILE A 153 -11.88 5.37 13.05
N ARG A 154 -12.33 6.41 13.77
CA ARG A 154 -12.50 6.35 15.23
C ARG A 154 -13.59 5.36 15.62
N ASP A 155 -14.73 5.39 14.93
CA ASP A 155 -15.85 4.50 15.22
C ASP A 155 -15.46 3.03 15.00
N LEU A 156 -14.74 2.73 13.91
CA LEU A 156 -14.22 1.40 13.64
C LEU A 156 -13.07 1.01 14.58
N ALA A 157 -12.27 1.97 15.04
CA ALA A 157 -11.20 1.70 16.00
C ALA A 157 -11.75 1.27 17.36
N VAL A 158 -12.87 1.85 17.81
CA VAL A 158 -13.59 1.41 19.03
C VAL A 158 -14.01 -0.06 18.91
N GLN A 159 -14.37 -0.52 17.71
CA GLN A 159 -14.73 -1.91 17.44
C GLN A 159 -13.50 -2.83 17.21
N GLY A 160 -12.28 -2.28 17.24
CA GLY A 160 -11.05 -3.01 16.91
C GLY A 160 -10.87 -3.29 15.41
N ASN A 161 -11.67 -2.65 14.54
CA ASN A 161 -11.66 -2.85 13.09
C ASN A 161 -10.79 -1.83 12.34
N ALA A 162 -10.20 -0.86 13.04
CA ALA A 162 -9.33 0.14 12.45
C ALA A 162 -8.21 0.60 13.38
N PHE A 163 -7.13 1.10 12.79
CA PHE A 163 -6.13 1.90 13.50
C PHE A 163 -5.59 3.01 12.62
N TRP A 164 -5.12 4.09 13.24
CA TRP A 164 -4.49 5.21 12.56
C TRP A 164 -3.36 5.77 13.41
N GLN A 165 -2.13 5.64 12.94
CA GLN A 165 -0.93 5.96 13.69
C GLN A 165 0.04 6.81 12.87
N THR A 166 0.82 7.62 13.57
CA THR A 166 1.94 8.34 12.97
C THR A 166 3.06 7.36 12.64
N GLY A 167 3.62 7.46 11.43
CA GLY A 167 4.71 6.62 10.97
C GLY A 167 4.43 5.98 9.61
N ARG A 168 5.37 5.15 9.17
CA ARG A 168 5.30 4.36 7.94
C ARG A 168 5.15 2.87 8.26
N TRP A 169 4.71 2.07 7.30
CA TRP A 169 4.79 0.61 7.40
C TRP A 169 6.24 0.16 7.68
N PRO A 170 6.45 -0.98 8.36
CA PRO A 170 7.77 -1.42 8.83
C PRO A 170 8.75 -1.78 7.72
N ILE A 171 8.29 -1.88 6.47
CA ILE A 171 9.16 -2.16 5.32
C ILE A 171 9.74 -0.84 4.79
N PRO A 172 11.07 -0.65 4.87
CA PRO A 172 11.70 0.57 4.40
C PRO A 172 11.68 0.64 2.88
N GLU A 173 11.47 1.83 2.34
CA GLU A 173 11.67 2.11 0.93
C GLU A 173 13.18 2.12 0.61
N LEU A 174 13.58 1.66 -0.58
CA LEU A 174 14.96 1.82 -1.02
C LEU A 174 15.31 3.32 -1.15
N PRO A 175 16.52 3.74 -0.72
CA PRO A 175 16.91 5.15 -0.68
C PRO A 175 16.93 5.83 -2.06
N PHE A 176 17.19 5.05 -3.11
CA PHE A 176 17.34 5.52 -4.49
C PHE A 176 16.02 5.71 -5.22
N LEU A 177 14.91 5.16 -4.72
CA LEU A 177 13.59 5.44 -5.31
C LEU A 177 13.17 6.87 -4.99
N PRO A 178 12.52 7.57 -5.94
CA PRO A 178 11.83 8.81 -5.63
C PRO A 178 10.68 8.49 -4.68
N SER A 179 10.95 8.62 -3.38
CA SER A 179 9.90 8.56 -2.36
C SER A 179 8.95 9.74 -2.62
N LEU A 180 7.71 9.46 -3.01
CA LEU A 180 6.65 10.48 -3.11
C LEU A 180 6.46 11.24 -1.78
N LEU A 181 6.94 10.65 -0.68
CA LEU A 181 6.88 11.13 0.69
C LEU A 181 8.17 11.86 1.16
N LYS A 182 9.13 12.16 0.26
CA LYS A 182 10.52 12.57 0.62
C LYS A 182 10.60 13.90 1.39
N LYS A 183 9.57 14.77 1.29
CA LYS A 183 9.61 16.12 1.88
C LYS A 183 9.07 16.26 3.30
N LYS A 184 8.33 15.28 3.86
CA LYS A 184 7.73 15.43 5.22
C LYS A 184 7.67 14.09 5.96
N LYS A 185 8.84 13.55 6.36
CA LYS A 185 8.89 12.34 7.22
C LYS A 185 8.13 12.50 8.55
N ARG A 186 7.95 13.73 9.05
CA ARG A 186 7.32 14.03 10.35
C ARG A 186 5.78 13.95 10.39
N HIS A 187 5.09 13.85 9.25
CA HIS A 187 3.62 13.85 9.21
C HIS A 187 3.04 12.74 8.32
N VAL A 188 3.78 11.65 8.12
CA VAL A 188 3.19 10.48 7.46
C VAL A 188 2.39 9.72 8.49
N HIS A 189 1.16 9.38 8.14
CA HIS A 189 0.33 8.48 8.90
C HIS A 189 0.18 7.18 8.13
N ARG A 190 0.09 6.09 8.89
CA ARG A 190 -0.32 4.78 8.41
C ARG A 190 -1.58 4.36 9.14
N GLY A 191 -2.42 3.63 8.45
CA GLY A 191 -3.57 3.02 9.09
C GLY A 191 -4.11 1.88 8.26
N ALA A 192 -4.96 1.11 8.90
CA ALA A 192 -5.75 0.10 8.23
C ALA A 192 -7.17 0.13 8.75
N LEU A 193 -8.11 -0.19 7.86
CA LEU A 193 -9.55 -0.21 8.13
C LEU A 193 -10.16 -1.46 7.51
N LEU A 194 -10.83 -2.27 8.32
CA LEU A 194 -11.69 -3.34 7.84
C LEU A 194 -13.14 -2.83 7.84
N LEU A 195 -13.77 -2.87 6.68
CA LEU A 195 -15.20 -2.64 6.57
C LEU A 195 -15.94 -3.95 6.84
N SER A 196 -16.97 -3.91 7.67
CA SER A 196 -17.85 -5.05 7.92
C SER A 196 -18.47 -5.54 6.60
N ALA A 197 -18.64 -6.86 6.48
CA ALA A 197 -19.25 -7.48 5.30
C ALA A 197 -20.78 -7.26 5.25
N GLU A 198 -21.37 -6.85 6.38
CA GLU A 198 -22.78 -6.55 6.53
C GLU A 198 -23.01 -5.06 6.24
N GLY A 199 -23.47 -4.77 5.03
CA GLY A 199 -24.31 -3.60 4.82
C GLY A 199 -25.73 -3.98 5.29
N GLY A 200 -26.18 -3.41 6.40
CA GLY A 200 -27.53 -3.61 6.90
C GLY A 200 -27.59 -3.61 8.43
N ASP A 201 -28.10 -2.51 8.97
CA ASP A 201 -28.77 -2.35 10.26
C ASP A 201 -28.07 -2.90 11.53
N ASN A 202 -27.45 -1.97 12.27
CA ASN A 202 -27.54 -2.08 13.74
C ASN A 202 -28.94 -1.57 14.15
N PRO A 203 -29.64 -2.28 15.07
CA PRO A 203 -30.93 -1.84 15.62
C PRO A 203 -30.84 -0.53 16.40
#